data_AF-A0A5C1HY23-F1
#
_entry.id   AF-A0A5C1HY23-F1
#
_cell.length_a   1.000
_cell.length_b   1.000
_cell.length_c   1.000
_cell.angle_alpha   90.00
_cell.angle_beta   90.00
_cell.angle_gamma   90.00
#
_symmetry.space_group_name_H-M   'P 1'
#
loop_
_entity.id
_entity.type
_entity.pdbx_description
1 polymer ?
#
loop_
_entity_poly.entity_id
_entity_poly.type
_entity_poly.pdbx_seq_one_letter_code
_entity_poly.pdbx_strand_id
1 'polypeptide(L)'
;MTPYSNSRLYEILKKELMAWVWNNPRLLHKITRFNLEFLFEFDPQRGLSIDLRRFDHEYYKTVFYPPEEKKQHIDEFVRKCCLVISQQLARAGKTDLTITVTVRHMISEVSHWHTFFIDERYNGKKTAELKKKETDWHYRFDHD
;
A
#
# COMPACT_ATOMS: atom_id res chain seq x y z
N MET A 1 -20.19 4.81 14.38
CA MET A 1 -19.90 5.05 12.95
C MET A 1 -20.57 3.97 12.13
N THR A 2 -21.36 4.32 11.11
CA THR A 2 -22.11 3.33 10.32
C THR A 2 -21.18 2.61 9.33
N PRO A 3 -21.18 1.26 9.29
CA PRO A 3 -20.30 0.49 8.40
C PRO A 3 -20.48 0.81 6.91
N TYR A 4 -21.68 1.24 6.50
CA TYR A 4 -21.98 1.66 5.13
C TYR A 4 -21.23 2.93 4.66
N SER A 5 -20.83 3.82 5.59
CA SER A 5 -20.11 5.06 5.26
C SER A 5 -18.68 4.82 4.78
N ASN A 6 -18.02 3.79 5.30
CA ASN A 6 -16.60 3.55 5.02
C ASN A 6 -16.38 2.71 3.76
N SER A 7 -17.34 1.88 3.36
CA SER A 7 -17.24 1.09 2.12
C SER A 7 -17.07 1.98 0.89
N ARG A 8 -17.95 2.98 0.73
CA ARG A 8 -17.87 3.94 -0.37
C ARG A 8 -16.57 4.77 -0.34
N LEU A 9 -16.11 5.14 0.86
CA LEU A 9 -14.84 5.84 1.02
C LEU A 9 -13.68 4.97 0.53
N TYR A 10 -13.62 3.70 0.91
CA TYR A 10 -12.57 2.77 0.49
C TYR A 10 -12.58 2.49 -1.01
N GLU A 11 -13.75 2.42 -1.64
CA GLU A 11 -13.84 2.34 -3.10
C GLU A 11 -13.24 3.58 -3.78
N ILE A 12 -13.52 4.78 -3.24
CA ILE A 12 -12.94 6.03 -3.75
C ILE A 12 -11.42 6.01 -3.57
N LEU A 13 -10.92 5.66 -2.38
CA LEU A 13 -9.48 5.58 -2.12
C LEU A 13 -8.79 4.59 -3.06
N LYS A 14 -9.40 3.43 -3.31
CA LYS A 14 -8.89 2.44 -4.27
C LYS A 14 -8.79 3.03 -5.68
N LYS A 15 -9.84 3.69 -6.16
CA LYS A 15 -9.86 4.33 -7.48
C LYS A 15 -8.78 5.40 -7.63
N GLU A 16 -8.58 6.21 -6.60
CA GLU A 16 -7.55 7.26 -6.60
C GLU A 16 -6.13 6.68 -6.60
N LEU A 17 -5.87 5.61 -5.84
CA LEU A 17 -4.59 4.89 -5.90
C LEU A 17 -4.34 4.27 -7.28
N MET A 18 -5.35 3.64 -7.86
CA MET A 18 -5.25 3.07 -9.21
C MET A 18 -5.00 4.16 -10.25
N ALA A 19 -5.71 5.28 -10.18
CA ALA A 19 -5.52 6.42 -11.06
C ALA A 19 -4.10 6.99 -10.94
N TRP A 20 -3.58 7.10 -9.72
CA TRP A 20 -2.21 7.54 -9.48
C TRP A 20 -1.17 6.62 -10.14
N VAL A 21 -1.31 5.29 -10.00
CA VAL A 21 -0.39 4.33 -10.63
C VAL A 21 -0.51 4.40 -12.16
N TRP A 22 -1.74 4.42 -12.68
CA TRP A 22 -1.99 4.42 -14.12
C TRP A 22 -1.48 5.69 -14.80
N ASN A 23 -1.58 6.84 -14.14
CA ASN A 23 -1.13 8.12 -14.68
C ASN A 23 0.35 8.43 -14.39
N ASN A 24 1.08 7.53 -13.71
CA ASN A 24 2.50 7.71 -13.45
C ASN A 24 3.33 7.16 -14.62
N PRO A 25 4.03 8.01 -15.40
CA PRO A 25 4.78 7.55 -16.58
C PRO A 25 5.87 6.52 -16.28
N ARG A 26 6.39 6.47 -15.05
CA ARG A 26 7.42 5.49 -14.63
C ARG A 26 6.83 4.11 -14.32
N LEU A 27 5.55 4.05 -13.96
CA LEU A 27 4.82 2.82 -13.64
C LEU A 27 3.93 2.37 -14.80
N LEU A 28 3.64 3.28 -15.73
CA LEU A 28 2.93 3.02 -16.96
C LEU A 28 3.63 1.90 -17.72
N HIS A 29 2.86 0.92 -18.19
CA HIS A 29 3.33 -0.33 -18.82
C HIS A 29 4.12 -1.29 -17.91
N LYS A 30 4.38 -0.94 -16.65
CA LYS A 30 4.96 -1.88 -15.66
C LYS A 30 3.89 -2.70 -14.94
N ILE A 31 2.63 -2.43 -15.21
CA ILE A 31 1.47 -3.18 -14.71
C ILE A 31 0.35 -3.13 -15.74
N THR A 32 -0.40 -4.22 -15.90
CA THR A 32 -1.58 -4.26 -16.77
C THR A 32 -2.78 -3.67 -16.06
N ARG A 33 -3.81 -3.22 -16.79
CA ARG A 33 -5.06 -2.72 -16.19
C ARG A 33 -5.72 -3.78 -15.30
N PHE A 34 -5.73 -5.03 -15.75
CA PHE A 34 -6.24 -6.16 -14.97
C PHE A 34 -5.45 -6.33 -13.66
N ASN A 35 -4.13 -6.37 -13.71
CA ASN A 35 -3.30 -6.53 -12.52
C ASN A 35 -3.38 -5.33 -11.56
N LEU A 36 -3.60 -4.12 -12.09
CA LEU A 36 -3.77 -2.91 -11.30
C LEU A 36 -5.00 -2.98 -10.38
N GLU A 37 -6.07 -3.65 -10.80
CA GLU A 37 -7.27 -3.86 -9.96
C GLU A 37 -6.97 -4.71 -8.71
N PHE A 38 -5.98 -5.59 -8.81
CA PHE A 38 -5.53 -6.46 -7.72
C PHE A 38 -4.28 -5.94 -7.00
N LEU A 39 -3.72 -4.81 -7.43
CA LEU A 39 -2.60 -4.16 -6.74
C LEU A 39 -3.05 -3.62 -5.38
N PHE A 40 -4.27 -3.09 -5.30
CA PHE A 40 -4.83 -2.50 -4.09
C PHE A 40 -6.14 -3.18 -3.69
N GLU A 41 -6.23 -3.57 -2.42
CA GLU A 41 -7.43 -4.12 -1.81
C GLU A 41 -7.70 -3.42 -0.49
N PHE A 42 -8.93 -2.91 -0.30
CA PHE A 42 -9.35 -2.37 0.99
C PHE A 42 -10.28 -3.36 1.66
N ASP A 43 -9.91 -3.75 2.87
CA ASP A 43 -10.74 -4.54 3.76
C ASP A 43 -11.13 -3.69 4.98
N PRO A 44 -12.41 -3.66 5.40
CA PRO A 44 -12.82 -2.84 6.53
C PRO A 44 -12.16 -3.15 7.87
N GLN A 45 -11.66 -4.36 8.06
CA GLN A 45 -10.99 -4.80 9.29
C GLN A 45 -9.47 -4.68 9.17
N ARG A 46 -8.89 -4.97 8.00
CA ARG A 46 -7.45 -5.07 7.77
C ARG A 46 -6.82 -3.81 7.16
N GLY A 47 -7.62 -2.90 6.62
CA GLY A 47 -7.16 -1.69 5.94
C GLY A 47 -6.76 -1.94 4.49
N LEU A 48 -5.73 -1.24 4.01
CA LEU A 48 -5.20 -1.38 2.65
C LEU A 48 -4.21 -2.53 2.55
N SER A 49 -4.35 -3.39 1.55
CA SER A 49 -3.36 -4.37 1.12
C SER A 49 -2.80 -3.98 -0.25
N ILE A 50 -1.48 -4.03 -0.39
CA ILE A 50 -0.72 -3.72 -1.60
C ILE A 50 0.00 -4.98 -2.08
N ASP A 51 -0.36 -5.54 -3.23
CA ASP A 51 0.32 -6.73 -3.79
C ASP A 51 1.33 -6.33 -4.88
N LEU A 52 2.60 -6.15 -4.49
CA LEU A 52 3.66 -5.72 -5.42
C LEU A 52 3.94 -6.75 -6.51
N ARG A 53 3.53 -8.01 -6.33
CA ARG A 53 3.70 -9.08 -7.34
C ARG A 53 2.81 -8.88 -8.57
N ARG A 54 1.91 -7.88 -8.54
CA ARG A 54 1.06 -7.50 -9.67
C ARG A 54 1.80 -6.70 -10.74
N PHE A 55 2.93 -6.09 -10.39
CA PHE A 55 3.81 -5.49 -11.38
C PHE A 55 4.42 -6.59 -12.28
N ASP A 56 4.81 -6.18 -13.48
CA ASP A 56 5.58 -6.99 -14.40
C ASP A 56 6.80 -7.61 -13.69
N HIS A 57 7.13 -8.84 -14.06
CA HIS A 57 8.16 -9.64 -13.41
C HIS A 57 9.54 -8.99 -13.46
N GLU A 58 9.90 -8.40 -14.60
CA GLU A 58 11.21 -7.76 -14.80
C GLU A 58 11.31 -6.49 -13.94
N TYR A 59 10.26 -5.67 -13.95
CA TYR A 59 10.19 -4.48 -13.12
C TYR A 59 10.24 -4.82 -11.63
N TYR A 60 9.44 -5.81 -11.22
CA TYR A 60 9.40 -6.27 -9.83
C TYR A 60 10.77 -6.73 -9.36
N LYS A 61 11.46 -7.56 -10.16
CA LYS A 61 12.80 -8.05 -9.83
C LYS A 61 13.84 -6.94 -9.73
N THR A 62 13.70 -5.89 -10.52
CA THR A 62 14.66 -4.79 -10.56
C THR A 62 14.48 -3.82 -9.39
N VAL A 63 13.23 -3.54 -9.03
CA VAL A 63 12.87 -2.45 -8.12
C VAL A 63 12.57 -2.94 -6.71
N PHE A 64 11.99 -4.13 -6.56
CA PHE A 64 11.49 -4.65 -5.28
C PHE A 64 12.20 -5.93 -4.81
N TYR A 65 13.17 -6.44 -5.56
CA TYR A 65 13.92 -7.66 -5.24
C TYR A 65 15.44 -7.49 -5.42
N PRO A 66 16.29 -8.15 -4.59
CA PRO A 66 15.96 -8.81 -3.33
C PRO A 66 15.48 -7.79 -2.29
N PRO A 67 14.50 -8.17 -1.43
CA PRO A 67 13.73 -7.20 -0.66
C PRO A 67 14.58 -6.41 0.34
N GLU A 68 15.62 -7.01 0.94
CA GLU A 68 16.50 -6.34 1.92
C GLU A 68 17.18 -5.09 1.33
N GLU A 69 17.84 -5.25 0.19
CA GLU A 69 18.54 -4.17 -0.52
C GLU A 69 17.56 -3.14 -1.09
N LYS A 70 16.34 -3.57 -1.40
CA LYS A 70 15.30 -2.76 -2.03
C LYS A 70 14.24 -2.24 -1.06
N LYS A 71 14.42 -2.43 0.26
CA LYS A 71 13.51 -1.94 1.32
C LYS A 71 13.16 -0.47 1.12
N GLN A 72 14.13 0.35 0.71
CA GLN A 72 13.94 1.78 0.47
C GLN A 72 12.93 2.08 -0.65
N HIS A 73 12.89 1.28 -1.72
CA HIS A 73 11.95 1.46 -2.83
C HIS A 73 10.54 1.01 -2.47
N ILE A 74 10.42 -0.07 -1.67
CA ILE A 74 9.14 -0.49 -1.11
C ILE A 74 8.60 0.61 -0.20
N ASP A 75 9.43 1.12 0.72
CA ASP A 75 9.07 2.22 1.61
C ASP A 75 8.66 3.48 0.83
N GLU A 76 9.40 3.83 -0.23
CA GLU A 76 9.06 4.96 -1.10
C GLU A 76 7.70 4.76 -1.81
N PHE A 77 7.42 3.56 -2.30
CA PHE A 77 6.15 3.24 -2.94
C PHE A 77 4.99 3.36 -1.96
N VAL A 78 5.12 2.78 -0.77
CA VAL A 78 4.12 2.87 0.30
C VAL A 78 3.91 4.32 0.72
N ARG A 79 5.00 5.08 0.87
CA ARG A 79 4.91 6.52 1.16
C ARG A 79 4.03 7.25 0.15
N LYS A 80 4.25 7.03 -1.14
CA LYS A 80 3.42 7.66 -2.18
C LYS A 80 1.96 7.22 -2.10
N CYS A 81 1.67 5.96 -1.76
CA CYS A 81 0.30 5.50 -1.51
C CYS A 81 -0.34 6.24 -0.33
N CYS A 82 0.37 6.39 0.79
CA CYS A 82 -0.10 7.15 1.95
C CYS A 82 -0.38 8.62 1.60
N LEU A 83 0.41 9.23 0.70
CA LEU A 83 0.22 10.64 0.29
C LEU A 83 -1.11 10.76 -0.45
N VAL A 84 -1.36 9.86 -1.40
CA VAL A 84 -2.62 9.81 -2.15
C VAL A 84 -3.79 9.65 -1.20
N ILE A 85 -3.73 8.68 -0.27
CA ILE A 85 -4.82 8.44 0.70
C ILE A 85 -5.06 9.68 1.57
N SER A 86 -4.02 10.24 2.17
CA SER A 86 -4.11 11.40 3.06
C SER A 86 -4.78 12.59 2.37
N GLN A 87 -4.40 12.88 1.12
CA GLN A 87 -5.01 13.95 0.34
C GLN A 87 -6.52 13.73 0.12
N GLN A 88 -6.93 12.49 -0.14
CA GLN A 88 -8.34 12.17 -0.35
C GLN A 88 -9.15 12.19 0.96
N LEU A 89 -8.56 11.72 2.05
CA LEU A 89 -9.16 11.80 3.38
C LEU A 89 -9.38 13.26 3.82
N ALA A 90 -8.39 14.13 3.59
CA ALA A 90 -8.51 15.56 3.85
C ALA A 90 -9.64 16.21 3.01
N ARG A 91 -9.73 15.88 1.72
CA ARG A 91 -10.82 16.34 0.83
C ARG A 91 -12.20 15.85 1.28
N ALA A 92 -12.28 14.65 1.85
CA ALA A 92 -13.50 14.07 2.36
C ALA A 92 -13.87 14.53 3.79
N GLY A 93 -13.05 15.39 4.42
CA GLY A 93 -13.24 15.80 5.82
C GLY A 93 -13.07 14.67 6.83
N LYS A 94 -12.25 13.65 6.51
CA LYS A 94 -12.00 12.45 7.31
C LYS A 94 -10.54 12.38 7.76
N THR A 95 -10.05 13.44 8.39
CA THR A 95 -8.65 13.56 8.82
C THR A 95 -8.25 12.57 9.91
N ASP A 96 -9.20 12.14 10.75
CA ASP A 96 -8.93 11.32 11.93
C ASP A 96 -8.98 9.81 11.62
N LEU A 97 -9.24 9.44 10.36
CA LEU A 97 -9.35 8.03 9.97
C LEU A 97 -7.96 7.41 9.84
N THR A 98 -7.71 6.36 10.63
CA THR A 98 -6.48 5.56 10.56
C THR A 98 -6.69 4.34 9.65
N ILE A 99 -5.76 4.11 8.72
CA ILE A 99 -5.80 2.98 7.78
C ILE A 99 -4.49 2.20 7.86
N THR A 100 -4.56 0.96 8.36
CA THR A 100 -3.45 -0.01 8.29
C THR A 100 -3.09 -0.27 6.83
N VAL A 101 -1.81 -0.27 6.46
CA VAL A 101 -1.36 -0.70 5.12
C VAL A 101 -0.51 -1.96 5.27
N THR A 102 -0.77 -2.96 4.44
CA THR A 102 -0.06 -4.24 4.34
C THR A 102 0.53 -4.39 2.95
N VAL A 103 1.73 -4.96 2.81
CA VAL A 103 2.41 -5.07 1.50
C VAL A 103 2.88 -6.50 1.26
N ARG A 104 2.43 -7.12 0.17
CA ARG A 104 2.79 -8.49 -0.22
C ARG A 104 3.88 -8.52 -1.31
N HIS A 105 4.84 -9.45 -1.21
CA HIS A 105 5.97 -9.59 -2.14
C HIS A 105 6.39 -11.08 -2.37
N MET A 106 7.31 -11.38 -3.30
CA MET A 106 7.42 -12.67 -4.04
C MET A 106 8.35 -13.77 -3.46
N ILE A 107 9.16 -13.53 -2.42
CA ILE A 107 9.82 -14.67 -1.74
C ILE A 107 8.72 -15.53 -1.09
N SER A 108 8.93 -16.83 -0.98
CA SER A 108 8.08 -17.88 -0.37
C SER A 108 7.60 -17.63 1.07
N GLU A 109 7.62 -16.38 1.51
CA GLU A 109 7.29 -15.85 2.83
C GLU A 109 6.40 -14.62 2.59
N VAL A 110 5.19 -14.64 3.15
CA VAL A 110 4.34 -13.45 3.19
C VAL A 110 5.01 -12.43 4.11
N SER A 111 5.51 -11.33 3.56
CA SER A 111 5.91 -10.20 4.42
C SER A 111 4.68 -9.43 4.88
N HIS A 112 4.44 -9.44 6.18
CA HIS A 112 3.43 -8.61 6.82
C HIS A 112 4.05 -7.27 7.18
N TRP A 113 3.78 -6.24 6.38
CA TRP A 113 4.02 -4.87 6.82
C TRP A 113 2.81 -4.45 7.64
N HIS A 114 2.96 -4.24 8.95
CA HIS A 114 1.82 -3.82 9.78
C HIS A 114 1.86 -2.32 10.12
N THR A 115 0.74 -1.69 9.77
CA THR A 115 0.13 -0.51 10.40
C THR A 115 0.81 0.83 10.13
N PHE A 116 0.36 1.52 9.08
CA PHE A 116 0.79 2.88 8.80
C PHE A 116 -0.22 3.84 9.41
N PHE A 117 0.22 4.54 10.44
CA PHE A 117 -0.48 5.72 10.93
C PHE A 117 -0.40 6.77 9.82
N ILE A 118 -1.55 7.24 9.35
CA ILE A 118 -1.60 8.46 8.55
C ILE A 118 -1.32 9.59 9.55
N ASP A 119 -0.04 9.89 9.76
CA ASP A 119 0.39 11.00 10.60
C ASP A 119 -0.06 12.32 9.95
N GLU A 120 -0.62 13.23 10.72
CA GLU A 120 -1.04 14.57 10.26
C GLU A 120 0.11 15.37 9.61
N ARG A 121 1.37 14.99 9.87
CA ARG A 121 2.57 15.62 9.31
C ARG A 121 2.93 15.13 7.91
N TYR A 122 2.10 14.26 7.30
CA TYR A 122 2.34 13.71 5.97
C TYR A 122 2.19 14.79 4.89
N ASN A 123 3.31 15.45 4.54
CA ASN A 123 3.36 16.40 3.44
C ASN A 123 4.46 16.01 2.45
N GLY A 124 4.31 16.38 1.17
CA GLY A 124 5.26 16.03 0.11
C GLY A 124 6.68 16.60 0.28
N LYS A 125 6.97 17.32 1.38
CA LYS A 125 8.27 17.91 1.70
C LYS A 125 8.97 17.22 2.88
N LYS A 126 8.27 16.40 3.68
CA LYS A 126 8.82 15.66 4.83
C LYS A 126 8.50 14.18 4.68
N THR A 127 9.52 13.34 4.50
CA THR A 127 9.40 11.89 4.63
C THR A 127 9.02 11.57 6.06
N ALA A 128 7.75 11.32 6.33
CA ALA A 128 7.34 10.83 7.63
C ALA A 128 7.96 9.45 7.89
N GLU A 129 8.35 9.23 9.13
CA GLU A 129 8.90 7.96 9.59
C GLU A 129 7.79 6.90 9.53
N LEU A 130 8.07 5.81 8.83
CA LEU A 130 7.16 4.67 8.76
C LEU A 130 7.33 3.85 10.05
N LYS A 131 6.41 4.01 11.01
CA LYS A 131 6.44 3.26 12.27
C LYS A 131 6.00 1.81 12.02
N LYS A 132 6.96 0.88 11.98
CA LYS A 132 6.69 -0.56 11.86
C LYS A 132 6.25 -1.12 13.22
N LYS A 133 5.21 -1.96 13.27
CA LYS A 133 4.94 -2.79 14.46
C LYS A 133 5.98 -3.92 14.54
N GLU A 134 6.45 -4.20 15.76
CA GLU A 134 7.52 -5.16 16.02
C GLU A 134 7.09 -6.64 15.93
N THR A 135 5.78 -6.97 15.89
CA THR A 135 5.28 -8.30 16.26
C THR A 135 4.64 -9.19 15.17
N ASP A 136 4.74 -8.89 13.87
CA ASP A 136 4.08 -9.70 12.82
C ASP A 136 5.01 -10.66 12.04
N TRP A 137 6.06 -11.14 12.68
CA TRP A 137 7.01 -12.12 12.13
C TRP A 137 6.65 -13.57 12.45
N HIS A 138 5.40 -14.02 12.33
CA HIS A 138 5.10 -15.45 12.45
C HIS A 138 3.97 -15.89 11.53
N TYR A 139 4.35 -16.42 10.37
CA TYR A 139 3.75 -17.66 9.86
C TYR A 139 4.87 -18.45 9.17
N ARG A 140 5.54 -19.31 9.94
CA ARG A 140 6.13 -20.51 9.36
C ARG A 140 4.97 -21.30 8.75
N PHE A 141 5.10 -21.66 7.49
CA PHE A 141 4.46 -22.88 7.02
C PHE A 141 5.15 -24.01 7.78
N ASP A 142 4.60 -24.38 8.93
CA ASP A 142 4.80 -25.74 9.43
C ASP A 142 3.97 -26.61 8.49
N HIS A 143 4.66 -27.16 7.48
CA HIS A 143 4.16 -28.31 6.74
C HIS A 143 4.24 -29.52 7.67
N ASP A 144 3.10 -29.89 8.25
CA ASP A 144 2.77 -31.29 8.55
C ASP A 144 1.76 -31.79 7.52
#